data_AF-A0A3Q9G7W0-F1
#
_entry.id   AF-A0A3Q9G7W0-F1
#
_cell.length_a   1.000
_cell.length_b   1.000
_cell.length_c   1.000
_cell.angle_alpha   90.00
_cell.angle_beta   90.00
_cell.angle_gamma   90.00
#
_symmetry.space_group_name_H-M   'P 1'
#
loop_
_entity.id
_entity.type
_entity.pdbx_description
1 polymer ?
#
loop_
_entity_poly.entity_id
_entity_poly.type
_entity_poly.pdbx_seq_one_letter_code
_entity_poly.pdbx_strand_id
1 'polypeptide(L)'
;MARALKPCGTIAAYRRHRKNDEDPCDQCREANAAVQRERRNAKKAEKAEKFAAELEVSQPLIERGVSQESSRLSDLERQRFLVMSALEGSFAVAEVRTIPQLSKELREINREIEQVKAEGQEEVDPLAEFFNADVIDLHTASG
;
A
#
# COMPACT_ATOMS: atom_id res chain seq x y z
N MET A 1 40.78 -27.81 -26.57
CA MET A 1 40.70 -28.84 -25.52
C MET A 1 39.25 -29.29 -25.39
N ALA A 2 38.92 -30.55 -25.68
CA ALA A 2 37.54 -31.06 -25.58
C ALA A 2 37.11 -31.16 -24.10
N ARG A 3 35.98 -30.56 -23.74
CA ARG A 3 35.43 -30.62 -22.37
C ARG A 3 34.90 -32.03 -22.11
N ALA A 4 35.35 -32.67 -21.03
CA ALA A 4 34.86 -33.98 -20.61
C ALA A 4 33.32 -33.97 -20.46
N LEU A 5 32.66 -34.96 -21.07
CA LEU A 5 31.22 -35.10 -21.03
C LEU A 5 30.77 -35.51 -19.64
N LYS A 6 29.79 -34.79 -19.09
CA LYS A 6 29.14 -35.20 -17.85
C LYS A 6 28.20 -36.39 -18.08
N PRO A 7 28.03 -37.27 -17.08
CA PRO A 7 27.05 -38.34 -17.15
C PRO A 7 25.62 -37.78 -17.18
N CYS A 8 24.68 -38.63 -17.62
CA CYS A 8 23.24 -38.38 -17.54
C CYS A 8 22.81 -38.14 -16.09
N GLY A 9 21.66 -37.48 -15.89
CA GLY A 9 21.25 -37.02 -14.55
C GLY A 9 21.82 -35.66 -14.15
N THR A 10 22.44 -34.94 -15.08
CA THR A 10 22.92 -33.58 -14.85
C THR A 10 22.29 -32.60 -15.84
N ILE A 11 22.18 -31.32 -15.47
CA ILE A 11 21.70 -30.29 -16.41
C ILE A 11 22.61 -30.20 -17.66
N ALA A 12 23.90 -30.46 -17.49
CA ALA A 12 24.85 -30.46 -18.60
C ALA A 12 24.49 -31.56 -19.63
N ALA A 13 24.10 -32.74 -19.17
CA ALA A 13 23.61 -33.81 -20.02
C ALA A 13 22.22 -33.50 -20.61
N TYR A 14 21.31 -32.92 -19.85
CA TYR A 14 20.01 -32.45 -20.36
C TYR A 14 20.18 -31.45 -21.52
N ARG A 15 21.09 -30.48 -21.37
CA ARG A 15 21.41 -29.50 -22.42
C ARG A 15 22.07 -30.15 -23.63
N ARG A 16 22.83 -31.24 -23.44
CA ARG A 16 23.41 -32.01 -24.54
C ARG A 16 22.33 -32.71 -25.35
N HIS A 17 21.40 -33.42 -24.70
CA HIS A 17 20.26 -34.04 -25.38
C HIS A 17 19.47 -33.01 -26.19
N ARG A 18 19.17 -31.85 -25.58
CA ARG A 18 18.51 -30.73 -26.26
C ARG A 18 19.30 -30.11 -27.41
N LYS A 19 20.63 -30.17 -27.38
CA LYS A 19 21.49 -29.64 -28.44
C LYS A 19 21.61 -30.62 -29.62
N ASN A 20 21.49 -31.91 -29.34
CA ASN A 20 21.53 -32.98 -30.33
C ASN A 20 20.13 -33.33 -30.87
N ASP A 21 19.09 -32.57 -30.47
CA ASP A 21 17.68 -32.87 -30.78
C ASP A 21 17.23 -34.28 -30.36
N GLU A 22 17.86 -34.82 -29.32
CA GLU A 22 17.49 -36.10 -28.69
C GLU A 22 16.50 -35.89 -27.55
N ASP A 23 15.61 -36.87 -27.33
CA ASP A 23 14.75 -36.89 -26.16
C ASP A 23 15.56 -37.10 -24.88
N PRO A 24 15.51 -36.16 -23.91
CA PRO A 24 16.26 -36.30 -22.67
C PRO A 24 15.75 -37.49 -21.84
N CYS A 25 16.66 -38.31 -21.34
CA CYS A 25 16.31 -39.39 -20.42
C CYS A 25 15.70 -38.87 -19.10
N ASP A 26 15.02 -39.74 -18.37
CA ASP A 26 14.26 -39.36 -17.16
C ASP A 26 15.13 -38.70 -16.09
N GLN A 27 16.33 -39.23 -15.85
CA GLN A 27 17.31 -38.63 -14.93
C GLN A 27 17.67 -37.19 -15.32
N CYS A 28 17.83 -36.92 -16.62
CA CYS A 28 18.11 -35.58 -17.13
C CYS A 28 16.90 -34.63 -16.99
N ARG A 29 15.67 -35.15 -17.17
CA ARG A 29 14.43 -34.39 -16.95
C ARG A 29 14.28 -34.00 -15.48
N GLU A 30 14.51 -34.93 -14.56
CA GLU A 30 14.46 -34.69 -13.12
C GLU A 30 15.49 -33.65 -12.67
N ALA A 31 16.73 -33.75 -13.16
CA ALA A 31 17.79 -32.79 -12.86
C ALA A 31 17.43 -31.37 -13.34
N ASN A 32 16.82 -31.23 -14.52
CA ASN A 32 16.34 -29.95 -15.01
C ASN A 32 15.15 -29.45 -14.16
N ALA A 33 14.22 -30.32 -13.79
CA ALA A 33 13.09 -29.97 -12.94
C ALA A 33 13.53 -29.46 -11.56
N ALA A 34 14.54 -30.09 -10.94
CA ALA A 34 15.10 -29.67 -9.66
C ALA A 34 15.64 -28.24 -9.72
N VAL A 35 16.46 -27.91 -10.70
CA VAL A 35 17.02 -26.56 -10.83
C VAL A 35 15.97 -25.51 -11.21
N GLN A 36 14.96 -25.89 -11.98
CA GLN A 36 13.86 -24.98 -12.27
C GLN A 36 13.03 -24.69 -11.01
N ARG A 37 12.85 -25.66 -10.10
CA ARG A 37 12.22 -25.43 -8.79
C ARG A 37 13.04 -24.48 -7.92
N GLU A 38 14.35 -24.70 -7.81
CA GLU A 38 15.26 -23.82 -7.06
C GLU A 38 15.21 -22.38 -7.57
N ARG A 39 15.28 -22.19 -8.90
CA ARG A 39 15.17 -20.86 -9.53
C ARG A 39 13.85 -20.18 -9.26
N ARG A 40 12.74 -20.91 -9.29
CA ARG A 40 11.41 -20.35 -8.96
C ARG A 40 11.34 -19.92 -7.51
N ASN A 41 11.88 -20.73 -6.59
CA ASN A 41 11.92 -20.41 -5.17
C ASN A 41 12.78 -19.16 -4.91
N ALA A 42 13.96 -19.06 -5.54
CA ALA A 42 14.81 -17.88 -5.44
C ALA A 42 14.10 -16.60 -5.94
N LYS A 43 13.42 -16.67 -7.09
CA LYS A 43 12.63 -15.54 -7.60
C LYS A 43 11.45 -15.17 -6.70
N LYS A 44 10.81 -16.18 -6.08
CA LYS A 44 9.72 -15.94 -5.13
C LYS A 44 10.24 -15.23 -3.88
N ALA A 45 11.41 -15.62 -3.37
CA ALA A 45 12.07 -14.98 -2.26
C ALA A 45 12.47 -13.53 -2.59
N GLU A 46 13.12 -13.31 -3.74
CA GLU A 46 13.48 -11.96 -4.21
C GLU A 46 12.25 -11.06 -4.39
N LYS A 47 11.14 -11.60 -4.93
CA LYS A 47 9.89 -10.83 -5.06
C LYS A 47 9.25 -10.54 -3.71
N ALA A 48 9.32 -11.48 -2.77
CA ALA A 48 8.81 -11.27 -1.41
C ALA A 48 9.66 -10.23 -0.66
N GLU A 49 10.98 -10.24 -0.83
CA GLU A 49 11.91 -9.26 -0.26
C GLU A 49 11.69 -7.86 -0.85
N LYS A 50 11.56 -7.75 -2.18
CA LYS A 50 11.23 -6.49 -2.85
C LYS A 50 9.88 -5.95 -2.41
N PHE A 51 8.87 -6.80 -2.32
CA PHE A 51 7.56 -6.41 -1.85
C PHE A 51 7.59 -6.00 -0.38
N ALA A 52 8.35 -6.69 0.47
CA ALA A 52 8.53 -6.32 1.88
C ALA A 52 9.25 -4.96 2.00
N ALA A 53 10.32 -4.73 1.25
CA ALA A 53 11.04 -3.45 1.21
C ALA A 53 10.15 -2.31 0.67
N GLU A 54 9.35 -2.57 -0.36
CA GLU A 54 8.38 -1.61 -0.88
C GLU A 54 7.27 -1.30 0.13
N LEU A 55 6.83 -2.31 0.89
CA LEU A 55 5.86 -2.12 1.98
C LEU A 55 6.46 -1.33 3.15
N GLU A 56 7.73 -1.57 3.50
CA GLU A 56 8.47 -0.84 4.54
C GLU A 56 8.68 0.64 4.16
N VAL A 57 9.00 0.92 2.90
CA VAL A 57 9.12 2.30 2.38
C VAL A 57 7.76 3.00 2.27
N SER A 58 6.67 2.23 2.19
CA SER A 58 5.30 2.73 2.14
C SER A 58 4.63 2.80 3.51
N GLN A 59 5.31 2.41 4.59
CA GLN A 59 4.78 2.63 5.93
C GLN A 59 4.72 4.14 6.15
N PRO A 60 3.53 4.74 6.33
CA PRO A 60 3.50 6.12 6.80
C PRO A 60 4.23 6.13 8.14
N LEU A 61 5.15 7.09 8.31
CA LEU A 61 5.64 7.50 9.62
C LEU A 61 4.42 7.83 10.50
N ILE A 62 3.83 6.85 11.18
CA ILE A 62 2.93 7.06 12.31
C ILE A 62 3.81 7.38 13.53
N GLU A 63 4.65 8.39 13.37
CA GLU A 63 5.50 8.96 14.40
C GLU A 63 5.56 10.48 14.20
N ARG A 64 4.39 11.09 14.03
CA ARG A 64 4.11 12.49 14.36
C ARG A 64 2.66 12.50 14.78
N GLY A 65 2.40 12.93 16.02
CA GLY A 65 1.11 12.84 16.68
C GLY A 65 -0.04 13.10 15.71
N VAL A 66 -0.71 12.02 15.31
CA VAL A 66 -2.04 12.11 14.73
C VAL A 66 -2.86 12.67 15.88
N SER A 67 -3.15 13.96 15.83
CA SER A 67 -4.05 14.59 16.79
C SER A 67 -5.25 13.67 16.92
N GLN A 68 -5.69 13.39 18.15
CA GLN A 68 -6.82 12.50 18.41
C GLN A 68 -8.04 12.87 17.54
N GLU A 69 -8.16 14.15 17.17
CA GLU A 69 -9.08 14.73 16.19
C GLU A 69 -8.93 14.18 14.77
N SER A 70 -7.73 14.04 14.22
CA SER A 70 -7.54 13.48 12.86
C SER A 70 -7.83 11.97 12.82
N SER A 71 -7.55 11.24 13.90
CA SER A 71 -8.00 9.84 14.05
C SER A 71 -9.53 9.76 14.11
N ARG A 72 -10.18 10.56 14.96
CA ARG A 72 -11.64 10.59 15.13
C ARG A 72 -12.35 11.03 13.86
N LEU A 73 -11.87 12.08 13.19
CA LEU A 73 -12.41 12.55 11.92
C LEU A 73 -12.33 11.47 10.85
N SER A 74 -11.19 10.78 10.74
CA SER A 74 -11.01 9.69 9.77
C SER A 74 -11.97 8.52 10.02
N ASP A 75 -12.24 8.19 11.28
CA ASP A 75 -13.18 7.13 11.65
C ASP A 75 -14.64 7.54 11.36
N LEU A 76 -15.01 8.79 11.64
CA LEU A 76 -16.33 9.33 11.30
C LEU A 76 -16.57 9.38 9.79
N GLU A 77 -15.56 9.75 9.01
CA GLU A 77 -15.66 9.75 7.54
C GLU A 77 -15.84 8.33 6.98
N ARG A 78 -15.18 7.32 7.58
CA ARG A 78 -15.42 5.91 7.25
C ARG A 78 -16.83 5.46 7.60
N GLN A 79 -17.33 5.83 8.78
CA GLN A 79 -18.71 5.51 9.18
C GLN A 79 -19.74 6.16 8.25
N ARG A 80 -19.54 7.44 7.89
CA ARG A 80 -20.39 8.16 6.92
C ARG A 80 -20.47 7.41 5.60
N PHE A 81 -19.31 6.98 5.09
CA PHE A 81 -19.24 6.22 3.85
C PHE A 81 -20.07 4.93 3.91
N LEU A 82 -19.91 4.14 4.99
CA LEU A 82 -20.64 2.89 5.17
C LEU A 82 -22.16 3.10 5.24
N VAL A 83 -22.62 4.11 6.00
CA VAL A 83 -24.05 4.44 6.12
C VAL A 83 -24.62 4.92 4.78
N MET A 84 -23.86 5.73 4.03
CA MET A 84 -24.25 6.17 2.70
C MET A 84 -24.39 5.00 1.72
N SER A 85 -23.43 4.06 1.72
CA SER A 85 -23.52 2.84 0.91
C SER A 85 -24.71 1.95 1.31
N ALA A 86 -25.03 1.86 2.61
CA ALA A 86 -26.19 1.11 3.10
C ALA A 86 -27.52 1.76 2.69
N LEU A 87 -27.59 3.11 2.66
CA LEU A 87 -28.74 3.85 2.14
C LEU A 87 -28.94 3.56 0.65
N GLU A 88 -27.88 3.69 -0.15
CA GLU A 88 -27.90 3.39 -1.58
C GLU A 88 -28.38 1.95 -1.84
N GLY A 89 -27.88 0.97 -1.07
CA GLY A 89 -28.34 -0.41 -1.13
C GLY A 89 -29.81 -0.57 -0.75
N SER A 90 -30.28 0.13 0.29
CA SER A 90 -31.69 0.09 0.72
C SER A 90 -32.64 0.66 -0.34
N PHE A 91 -32.23 1.73 -1.04
CA PHE A 91 -32.98 2.25 -2.19
C PHE A 91 -32.99 1.25 -3.36
N ALA A 92 -31.87 0.57 -3.61
CA ALA A 92 -31.77 -0.43 -4.69
C ALA A 92 -32.65 -1.67 -4.47
N VAL A 93 -32.81 -2.12 -3.22
CA VAL A 93 -33.63 -3.28 -2.85
C VAL A 93 -35.07 -2.89 -2.44
N ALA A 94 -35.43 -1.61 -2.53
CA ALA A 94 -36.73 -1.05 -2.12
C ALA A 94 -37.10 -1.35 -0.65
N GLU A 95 -36.10 -1.48 0.23
CA GLU A 95 -36.31 -1.74 1.65
C GLU A 95 -36.56 -0.43 2.42
N VAL A 96 -37.79 0.09 2.30
CA VAL A 96 -38.13 1.44 2.78
C VAL A 96 -38.05 1.61 4.30
N ARG A 97 -38.10 0.51 5.07
CA ARG A 97 -38.16 0.55 6.54
C ARG A 97 -36.83 0.96 7.20
N THR A 98 -35.69 0.71 6.54
CA THR A 98 -34.35 1.02 7.07
C THR A 98 -33.90 2.45 6.74
N ILE A 99 -34.47 3.04 5.69
CA ILE A 99 -34.09 4.37 5.17
C ILE A 99 -34.20 5.48 6.24
N PRO A 100 -35.28 5.59 7.06
CA PRO A 100 -35.37 6.63 8.08
C PRO A 100 -34.30 6.52 9.15
N GLN A 101 -33.97 5.29 9.56
CA GLN A 101 -32.95 5.03 10.58
C GLN A 101 -31.56 5.42 10.07
N LEU A 102 -31.19 4.93 8.88
CA LEU A 102 -29.90 5.25 8.27
C LEU A 102 -29.78 6.76 7.92
N SER A 103 -30.88 7.40 7.52
CA SER A 103 -30.90 8.86 7.26
C SER A 103 -30.76 9.69 8.54
N LYS A 104 -31.20 9.16 9.69
CA LYS A 104 -30.96 9.78 10.99
C LYS A 104 -29.49 9.64 11.37
N GLU A 105 -28.94 8.43 11.27
CA GLU A 105 -27.54 8.13 11.55
C GLU A 105 -26.58 8.98 10.70
N LEU A 106 -26.86 9.14 9.40
CA LEU A 106 -26.07 9.99 8.51
C LEU A 106 -26.04 11.47 8.97
N ARG A 107 -27.16 12.00 9.46
CA ARG A 107 -27.23 13.39 9.95
C ARG A 107 -26.44 13.56 11.25
N GLU A 108 -26.46 12.56 12.12
CA GLU A 108 -25.69 12.57 13.36
C GLU A 108 -24.18 12.53 13.07
N ILE A 109 -23.74 11.64 12.18
CA ILE A 109 -22.33 11.56 11.76
C ILE A 109 -21.85 12.87 11.10
N ASN A 110 -22.66 13.46 10.21
CA ASN A 110 -22.29 14.72 9.57
C ASN A 110 -22.14 15.88 10.58
N ARG A 111 -23.03 15.96 11.57
CA ARG A 111 -22.92 16.97 12.64
C ARG A 111 -21.63 16.78 13.44
N GLU A 112 -21.27 15.54 13.76
CA GLU A 112 -20.05 15.25 14.52
C GLU A 112 -18.79 15.57 13.71
N ILE A 113 -18.79 15.29 12.40
CA ILE A 113 -17.71 15.70 11.50
C ILE A 113 -17.53 17.22 11.50
N GLU A 114 -18.63 17.98 11.41
CA GLU A 114 -18.58 19.44 11.47
C GLU A 114 -18.04 19.95 12.80
N GLN A 115 -18.46 19.35 13.91
CA GLN A 115 -17.97 19.69 15.24
C GLN A 115 -16.46 19.43 15.38
N VAL A 116 -15.98 18.24 15.00
CA VAL A 116 -14.55 17.89 15.07
C VAL A 116 -13.72 18.80 14.16
N LYS A 117 -14.24 19.19 12.99
CA LYS A 117 -13.56 20.14 12.10
C LYS A 117 -13.50 21.54 12.70
N ALA A 118 -14.52 21.99 13.41
CA ALA A 118 -14.53 23.27 14.10
C ALA A 118 -13.60 23.28 15.32
N GLU A 119 -13.51 22.18 16.06
CA GLU A 119 -12.62 22.03 17.22
C GLU A 119 -11.14 22.03 16.82
N GLY A 120 -10.79 21.42 15.67
CA GLY A 120 -9.41 21.36 15.15
C GLY A 120 -8.96 22.60 14.36
N GLN A 121 -9.82 23.62 14.20
CA GLN A 121 -9.45 24.92 13.65
C GLN A 121 -9.11 25.87 14.80
N GLU A 122 -7.90 25.79 15.34
CA GLU A 122 -7.35 26.89 16.14
C GLU A 122 -7.42 28.17 15.29
N GLU A 123 -8.03 29.19 15.86
CA GLU A 123 -8.17 30.53 15.32
C GLU A 123 -6.77 31.03 14.93
N VAL A 124 -6.47 31.07 13.63
CA VAL A 124 -5.20 31.66 13.15
C VAL A 124 -5.28 33.14 13.48
N ASP A 125 -4.57 33.58 14.53
CA ASP A 125 -4.50 34.97 14.93
C ASP A 125 -4.04 35.80 13.72
N PRO A 126 -4.90 36.66 13.15
CA PRO A 126 -4.56 37.44 11.97
C PRO A 126 -3.35 38.36 12.21
N LEU A 127 -3.04 38.71 13.47
CA LEU A 127 -1.82 39.46 13.80
C LEU A 127 -0.54 38.60 13.76
N ALA A 128 -0.63 37.29 13.99
CA ALA A 128 0.53 36.39 13.95
C ALA A 128 1.08 36.18 12.52
N GLU A 129 0.23 36.27 11.48
CA GLU A 129 0.69 36.29 10.09
C GLU A 129 1.35 37.62 9.71
N PHE A 130 0.92 38.74 10.30
CA PHE A 130 1.47 40.06 10.02
C PHE A 130 2.92 40.24 10.53
N PHE A 131 3.24 39.74 11.73
CA PHE A 131 4.58 39.94 12.31
C PHE A 131 5.68 39.04 11.71
N ASN A 132 5.31 37.94 11.03
CA ASN A 132 6.29 37.01 10.44
C ASN A 132 6.75 37.43 9.02
N ALA A 133 6.15 38.45 8.42
CA ALA A 133 6.50 38.92 7.08
C ALA A 133 7.70 39.91 7.05
N ASP A 134 8.08 40.50 8.18
CA ASP A 134 9.05 41.63 8.22
C ASP A 134 10.45 41.30 8.78
N VAL A 135 10.83 40.02 8.91
CA VAL A 135 12.18 39.62 9.42
C VAL A 135 13.15 39.20 8.32
N ILE A 136 12.92 39.60 7.06
CA ILE A 136 13.88 39.41 5.96
C ILE A 136 14.15 40.76 5.29
N ASP A 137 15.24 41.40 5.74
CA ASP A 137 16.19 42.21 4.96
C ASP A 137 16.63 43.45 5.71
N LEU A 138 17.74 43.34 6.46
CA LEU A 138 18.64 44.48 6.75
C LEU A 138 19.92 44.03 7.49
N HIS A 139 20.72 43.10 6.94
CA HIS A 139 22.09 42.87 7.47
C HIS A 139 23.15 42.57 6.40
N THR A 140 23.01 43.10 5.19
CA THR A 140 24.15 43.21 4.25
C THR A 140 24.24 44.61 3.69
N ALA A 141 24.56 45.59 4.54
CA ALA A 141 25.12 46.86 4.11
C ALA A 141 25.95 47.49 5.24
N SER A 142 27.27 47.50 5.02
CA SER A 142 28.22 48.54 5.46
C SER A 142 28.75 48.48 6.91
N GLY A 143 30.08 48.39 7.04
CA GLY A 143 30.82 48.74 8.25
C GLY A 143 32.10 47.93 8.44
#